data_AF-A0A2I0PMP8-F1
#
_entry.id   AF-A0A2I0PMP8-F1
#
_cell.length_a   1.000
_cell.length_b   1.000
_cell.length_c   1.000
_cell.angle_alpha   90.00
_cell.angle_beta   90.00
_cell.angle_gamma   90.00
#
_symmetry.space_group_name_H-M   'P 1'
#
loop_
_entity.id
_entity.type
_entity.pdbx_description
1 polymer ?
#
loop_
_entity_poly.entity_id
_entity_poly.type
_entity_poly.pdbx_seq_one_letter_code
_entity_poly.pdbx_strand_id
1 'polypeptide(L)'
;MITISEAITTIKKAENDANKLIEDSKLKSSEMIDEAKAKSAEMMKTAKTEAQEQSETTISEAESNAKTEAVHISNRAQTDVQKIKTQSEGKVAEAANIIIKSVL
;
A
#
# COMPACT_ATOMS: atom_id res chain seq x y z
N MET A 1 65.45 19.64 30.68
CA MET A 1 64.80 18.92 31.80
C MET A 1 63.50 19.65 32.04
N ILE A 2 62.35 19.04 31.71
CA ILE A 2 61.04 19.66 31.99
C ILE A 2 60.92 19.78 33.51
N THR A 3 60.60 20.97 34.00
CA THR A 3 60.38 21.14 35.45
C THR A 3 59.07 20.47 35.83
N ILE A 4 58.98 19.87 37.02
CA ILE A 4 57.77 19.17 37.49
C ILE A 4 56.50 20.04 37.35
N SER A 5 56.64 21.36 37.49
CA SER A 5 55.57 22.35 37.31
C SER A 5 55.03 22.42 35.86
N GLU A 6 55.90 22.35 34.86
CA GLU A 6 55.50 22.34 33.44
C GLU A 6 54.82 21.02 33.06
N ALA A 7 55.29 19.90 33.63
CA ALA A 7 54.65 18.60 33.45
C ALA A 7 53.22 18.59 34.01
N ILE A 8 53.01 19.11 35.23
CA ILE A 8 51.68 19.21 35.85
C ILE A 8 50.75 20.12 35.03
N THR A 9 51.26 21.24 34.52
CA THR A 9 50.46 22.17 33.69
C THR A 9 50.03 21.52 32.38
N THR A 10 50.92 20.74 31.76
CA THR A 10 50.63 19.98 30.54
C THR A 10 49.59 18.90 30.79
N ILE A 11 49.68 18.18 31.91
CA ILE A 11 48.69 17.16 32.31
C ILE A 11 47.31 17.81 32.49
N LYS A 12 47.22 18.91 33.25
CA LYS A 12 45.95 19.63 33.45
C LYS A 12 45.31 20.10 32.15
N LYS A 13 46.14 20.57 31.20
CA LYS A 13 45.65 20.96 29.88
C LYS A 13 45.09 19.75 29.12
N ALA A 14 45.83 18.64 29.11
CA ALA A 14 45.36 17.41 28.47
C ALA A 14 44.07 16.87 29.10
N GLU A 15 43.91 16.96 30.43
CA GLU A 15 42.67 16.60 31.12
C GLU A 15 41.49 17.50 30.70
N ASN A 16 41.72 18.81 30.57
CA ASN A 16 40.69 19.75 30.10
C ASN A 16 40.29 19.46 28.65
N ASP A 17 41.27 19.27 27.77
CA ASP A 17 41.05 18.96 26.36
C ASP A 17 40.29 17.62 26.21
N ALA A 18 40.63 16.61 27.02
CA ALA A 18 39.92 15.33 27.03
C ALA A 18 38.47 15.47 27.53
N ASN A 19 38.23 16.26 28.58
CA ASN A 19 36.89 16.51 29.08
C ASN A 19 36.02 17.23 28.03
N LYS A 20 36.59 18.22 27.35
CA LYS A 20 35.91 18.93 26.25
C LYS A 20 35.59 17.98 25.10
N LEU A 21 36.52 17.12 24.71
CA LEU A 21 36.29 16.12 23.68
C LEU A 21 35.14 15.15 24.04
N ILE A 22 35.05 14.75 25.31
CA ILE A 22 33.95 13.91 25.80
C ILE A 22 32.61 14.63 25.72
N GLU A 23 32.55 15.91 26.10
CA GLU A 23 31.33 16.72 26.03
C GLU A 23 30.88 16.93 24.58
N ASP A 24 31.79 17.33 23.70
CA ASP A 24 31.54 17.51 22.26
C ASP A 24 31.06 16.19 21.62
N SER A 25 31.67 15.06 22.00
CA SER A 25 31.27 13.75 21.50
C SER A 25 29.87 13.34 21.97
N LYS A 26 29.50 13.68 23.21
CA LYS A 26 28.14 13.43 23.74
C LYS A 26 27.10 14.27 23.01
N LEU A 27 27.38 15.56 22.80
CA LEU A 27 26.50 16.47 22.06
C LEU A 27 26.28 15.96 20.63
N LYS A 28 27.37 15.68 19.90
CA LYS A 28 27.30 15.15 18.54
C LYS A 28 26.54 13.83 18.46
N SER A 29 26.73 12.95 19.44
CA SER A 29 26.00 11.69 19.51
C SER A 29 24.50 11.92 19.71
N SER A 30 24.12 12.88 20.54
CA SER A 30 22.71 13.27 20.74
C SER A 30 22.10 13.83 19.45
N GLU A 31 22.81 14.73 18.78
CA GLU A 31 22.36 15.31 17.50
C GLU A 31 22.16 14.22 16.43
N MET A 32 23.10 13.28 16.33
CA MET A 32 22.98 12.15 15.39
C MET A 32 21.76 11.27 15.71
N ILE A 33 21.48 11.02 16.99
CA ILE A 33 20.30 10.24 17.42
C ILE A 33 19.01 10.97 17.02
N ASP A 34 18.95 12.28 17.25
CA ASP A 34 17.75 13.06 16.95
C ASP A 34 17.54 13.20 15.45
N GLU A 35 18.60 13.39 14.66
CA GLU A 35 18.53 13.37 13.20
C GLU A 35 18.07 11.99 12.67
N ALA A 36 18.59 10.89 13.23
CA ALA A 36 18.17 9.55 12.86
C ALA A 36 16.68 9.29 13.18
N LYS A 37 16.19 9.77 14.33
CA LYS A 37 14.76 9.70 14.69
C LYS A 37 13.90 10.50 13.73
N ALA A 38 14.31 11.72 13.39
CA ALA A 38 13.58 12.58 12.45
C ALA A 38 13.48 11.92 11.06
N LYS A 39 14.61 11.42 10.53
CA LYS A 39 14.65 10.69 9.26
C LYS A 39 13.79 9.43 9.29
N SER A 40 13.83 8.67 10.38
CA SER A 40 13.00 7.47 10.53
C SER A 40 11.51 7.80 10.55
N ALA A 41 11.12 8.87 11.26
CA ALA A 41 9.73 9.32 11.30
C ALA A 41 9.24 9.82 9.92
N GLU A 42 10.09 10.53 9.19
CA GLU A 42 9.81 10.96 7.81
C GLU A 42 9.63 9.77 6.88
N MET A 43 10.56 8.80 6.90
CA MET A 43 10.45 7.57 6.11
C MET A 43 9.16 6.80 6.42
N MET A 44 8.80 6.67 7.70
CA MET A 44 7.58 6.00 8.11
C MET A 44 6.32 6.72 7.59
N LYS A 45 6.33 8.06 7.64
CA LYS A 45 5.23 8.87 7.13
C LYS A 45 5.09 8.72 5.62
N THR A 46 6.19 8.78 4.88
CA THR A 46 6.21 8.59 3.43
C THR A 46 5.71 7.20 3.06
N ALA A 47 6.24 6.15 3.69
CA ALA A 47 5.82 4.78 3.45
C ALA A 47 4.31 4.57 3.73
N LYS A 48 3.78 5.21 4.78
CA LYS A 48 2.35 5.17 5.08
C LYS A 48 1.53 5.83 3.97
N THR A 49 1.92 7.01 3.51
CA THR A 49 1.22 7.73 2.44
C THR A 49 1.25 6.93 1.14
N GLU A 50 2.41 6.40 0.75
CA GLU A 50 2.56 5.57 -0.44
C GLU A 50 1.69 4.30 -0.37
N ALA A 51 1.65 3.63 0.78
CA ALA A 51 0.79 2.48 0.98
C ALA A 51 -0.70 2.83 0.88
N GLN A 52 -1.12 3.99 1.37
CA GLN A 52 -2.49 4.47 1.23
C GLN A 52 -2.85 4.74 -0.23
N GLU A 53 -1.99 5.45 -0.96
CA GLU A 53 -2.20 5.75 -2.39
C GLU A 53 -2.24 4.47 -3.26
N GLN A 54 -1.34 3.52 -3.00
CA GLN A 54 -1.36 2.22 -3.66
C GLN A 54 -2.62 1.42 -3.35
N SER A 55 -3.08 1.47 -2.09
CA SER A 55 -4.33 0.81 -1.69
C SER A 55 -5.53 1.42 -2.40
N GLU A 56 -5.63 2.75 -2.46
CA GLU A 56 -6.71 3.45 -3.17
C GLU A 56 -6.71 3.12 -4.66
N THR A 57 -5.53 3.11 -5.29
CA THR A 57 -5.36 2.72 -6.68
C THR A 57 -5.85 1.28 -6.92
N THR A 58 -5.42 0.35 -6.06
CA THR A 58 -5.81 -1.07 -6.15
C THR A 58 -7.33 -1.24 -6.04
N ILE A 59 -7.97 -0.53 -5.10
CA ILE A 59 -9.42 -0.57 -4.92
C ILE A 59 -10.12 -0.02 -6.16
N SER A 60 -9.68 1.14 -6.68
CA SER A 60 -10.27 1.75 -7.86
C SER A 60 -10.15 0.86 -9.10
N GLU A 61 -9.00 0.20 -9.29
CA GLU A 61 -8.81 -0.76 -10.38
C GLU A 61 -9.72 -1.98 -10.22
N ALA A 62 -9.84 -2.52 -9.00
CA ALA A 62 -10.73 -3.64 -8.71
C ALA A 62 -12.20 -3.28 -9.00
N GLU A 63 -12.65 -2.10 -8.60
CA GLU A 63 -14.01 -1.60 -8.88
C GLU A 63 -14.27 -1.45 -10.38
N SER A 64 -13.30 -0.88 -11.12
CA SER A 64 -13.38 -0.72 -12.58
C SER A 64 -13.48 -2.07 -13.30
N ASN A 65 -12.65 -3.03 -12.88
CA ASN A 65 -12.67 -4.39 -13.42
C ASN A 65 -13.98 -5.10 -13.09
N ALA A 66 -14.46 -5.00 -11.85
CA ALA A 66 -15.73 -5.58 -11.43
C ALA A 66 -16.92 -5.01 -12.23
N LYS A 67 -16.93 -3.70 -12.47
CA LYS A 67 -17.96 -3.04 -13.30
C LYS A 67 -17.92 -3.55 -14.75
N THR A 68 -16.72 -3.69 -15.31
CA THR A 68 -16.53 -4.20 -16.67
C THR A 68 -17.02 -5.64 -16.78
N GLU A 69 -16.66 -6.49 -15.82
CA GLU A 69 -17.09 -7.90 -15.79
C GLU A 69 -18.61 -8.02 -15.60
N ALA A 70 -19.20 -7.18 -14.75
CA ALA A 70 -20.66 -7.15 -14.55
C ALA A 70 -21.41 -6.80 -15.85
N VAL A 71 -20.90 -5.83 -16.63
CA VAL A 71 -21.46 -5.50 -17.96
C VAL A 71 -21.33 -6.69 -18.91
N HIS A 72 -20.17 -7.34 -18.93
CA HIS A 72 -19.93 -8.51 -19.77
C HIS A 72 -20.90 -9.67 -19.44
N ILE A 73 -21.07 -9.97 -18.16
CA ILE A 73 -22.03 -10.98 -17.67
C ILE A 73 -23.46 -10.62 -18.06
N SER A 74 -23.86 -9.36 -17.88
CA SER A 74 -25.20 -8.88 -18.24
C SER A 74 -25.48 -9.04 -19.73
N ASN A 75 -24.52 -8.66 -20.58
CA ASN A 75 -24.66 -8.79 -22.04
C ASN A 75 -24.78 -10.26 -22.47
N ARG A 76 -24.00 -11.14 -21.84
CA ARG A 76 -24.08 -12.59 -22.07
C ARG A 76 -25.44 -13.14 -21.66
N ALA A 77 -25.91 -12.79 -20.46
CA ALA A 77 -27.22 -13.19 -19.98
C ALA A 77 -28.36 -12.73 -20.91
N GLN A 78 -28.30 -11.50 -21.41
CA GLN A 78 -29.28 -10.98 -22.37
C GLN A 78 -29.26 -11.79 -23.68
N THR A 79 -28.07 -12.11 -24.18
CA THR A 79 -27.91 -12.94 -25.39
C THR A 79 -28.51 -14.33 -25.19
N ASP A 80 -28.24 -14.95 -24.04
CA ASP A 80 -28.74 -16.29 -23.72
C ASP A 80 -30.27 -16.29 -23.56
N VAL A 81 -30.85 -15.28 -22.89
CA VAL A 81 -32.31 -15.11 -22.80
C VAL A 81 -32.94 -14.94 -24.18
N GLN A 82 -32.34 -14.14 -25.07
CA GLN A 82 -32.83 -13.99 -26.45
C GLN A 82 -32.79 -15.31 -27.22
N LYS A 83 -31.71 -16.09 -27.09
CA LYS A 83 -31.61 -17.42 -27.72
C LYS A 83 -32.70 -18.36 -27.22
N ILE A 84 -32.91 -18.42 -25.91
CA ILE A 84 -33.97 -19.25 -25.30
C ILE A 84 -35.33 -18.82 -25.83
N LYS A 85 -35.63 -17.52 -25.82
CA LYS A 85 -36.89 -16.97 -26.32
C LYS A 85 -37.17 -17.39 -27.77
N THR A 86 -36.21 -17.17 -28.67
CA THR A 86 -36.35 -17.54 -30.09
C THR A 86 -36.54 -19.05 -30.28
N GLN A 87 -35.80 -19.88 -29.54
CA GLN A 87 -35.96 -21.34 -29.58
C GLN A 87 -37.31 -21.80 -29.04
N SER A 88 -37.82 -21.17 -27.99
CA SER A 88 -39.11 -21.47 -27.40
C SER A 88 -40.26 -21.06 -28.31
N GLU A 89 -40.24 -19.84 -28.86
CA GLU A 89 -41.27 -19.32 -29.77
C GLU A 89 -41.49 -20.25 -30.97
N GLY A 90 -40.42 -20.80 -31.55
CA GLY A 90 -40.49 -21.75 -32.65
C GLY A 90 -41.19 -23.08 -32.31
N LYS A 91 -41.30 -23.44 -31.02
CA LYS A 91 -41.92 -24.69 -30.54
C LYS A 91 -43.32 -24.51 -29.97
N VAL A 92 -43.79 -23.26 -29.78
CA VAL A 92 -45.10 -22.97 -29.18
C VAL A 92 -46.23 -23.59 -29.99
N ALA A 93 -46.23 -23.42 -31.31
CA ALA A 93 -47.28 -23.94 -32.18
C ALA A 93 -47.33 -25.48 -32.18
N GLU A 94 -46.18 -26.14 -32.19
CA GLU A 94 -46.07 -27.59 -32.13
C GLU A 94 -46.60 -28.12 -30.79
N ALA A 95 -46.16 -27.52 -29.68
CA ALA A 95 -46.62 -27.88 -28.35
C ALA A 95 -48.14 -27.68 -28.19
N ALA A 96 -48.69 -26.58 -28.70
CA ALA A 96 -50.14 -26.33 -28.69
C ALA A 96 -50.91 -27.41 -29.46
N ASN A 97 -50.39 -27.83 -30.62
CA ASN A 97 -51.02 -28.87 -31.45
C ASN A 97 -50.99 -30.24 -30.76
N ILE A 98 -49.91 -30.58 -30.04
CA ILE A 98 -49.82 -31.80 -29.23
C ILE A 98 -50.88 -31.81 -28.13
N ILE A 99 -51.07 -30.68 -27.42
CA ILE A 99 -52.10 -30.56 -26.38
C ILE A 99 -53.51 -30.71 -26.96
N ILE A 100 -53.80 -30.07 -28.09
CA ILE A 100 -55.12 -30.20 -28.74
C ILE A 100 -55.41 -31.67 -29.09
N LYS A 101 -54.41 -32.39 -29.62
CA LYS A 101 -54.53 -33.83 -29.94
C LYS A 101 -54.64 -34.75 -28.74
N SER A 102 -54.24 -34.33 -27.53
CA SER A 102 -54.33 -35.17 -26.33
C SER A 102 -55.60 -34.94 -25.52
N VAL A 103 -56.29 -33.81 -25.75
CA VAL A 103 -57.54 -33.43 -25.05
C VAL A 103 -58.80 -33.79 -25.86
N LEU A 104 -58.70 -33.85 -27.19
CA LEU A 104 -59.74 -34.37 -28.10
C LEU A 104 -59.62 -35.88 -28.29
#